data_AF-A0A1M6HK58-F1
#
_entry.id   AF-A0A1M6HK58-F1
#
_cell.length_a   1.000
_cell.length_b   1.000
_cell.length_c   1.000
_cell.angle_alpha   90.00
_cell.angle_beta   90.00
_cell.angle_gamma   90.00
#
_symmetry.space_group_name_H-M   'P 1'
#
loop_
_entity.id
_entity.type
_entity.pdbx_description
1 polymer ?
#
loop_
_entity_poly.entity_id
_entity_poly.type
_entity_poly.pdbx_seq_one_letter_code
_entity_poly.pdbx_strand_id
1 'polypeptide(L)'
;MAWMDSILGPNENENPENNQDNTNNTNNSSNEQITDKDIAMDMLTSSKGDIGQLTKAITESTNPQLRLTLTNQLNSAINSHFRLSDMAIKKGWYEAHTCPTELINKDLGEFQGMKLQQQSMQNSQNMQ
;
A
#
# COMPACT_ATOMS: atom_id res chain seq x y z
N MET A 1 -45.80 63.74 20.31
CA MET A 1 -45.12 63.82 21.63
C MET A 1 -45.56 62.62 22.46
N ALA A 2 -44.62 61.96 23.16
CA ALA A 2 -44.85 60.87 24.13
C ALA A 2 -45.43 59.54 23.62
N TRP A 3 -44.74 58.87 22.69
CA TRP A 3 -44.92 57.42 22.46
C TRP A 3 -43.59 56.68 22.74
N MET A 4 -42.94 57.07 23.84
CA MET A 4 -41.86 56.27 24.43
C MET A 4 -42.42 54.90 24.79
N ASP A 5 -41.92 53.92 24.08
CA ASP A 5 -41.24 52.77 24.65
C ASP A 5 -42.08 51.94 25.62
N SER A 6 -42.87 51.04 25.05
CA SER A 6 -43.33 49.88 25.80
C SER A 6 -43.80 48.75 24.89
N ILE A 7 -43.26 47.56 25.19
CA ILE A 7 -43.89 46.25 25.10
C ILE A 7 -43.60 45.41 23.83
N LEU A 8 -42.51 44.63 23.95
CA LEU A 8 -42.42 43.19 23.62
C LEU A 8 -42.70 42.73 22.17
N GLY A 9 -41.63 42.74 21.36
CA GLY A 9 -41.16 41.67 20.43
C GLY A 9 -42.09 41.12 19.33
N PRO A 10 -41.64 40.10 18.57
CA PRO A 10 -40.31 39.83 18.04
C PRO A 10 -40.32 39.73 16.48
N ASN A 11 -39.15 39.44 15.91
CA ASN A 11 -38.97 38.48 14.80
C ASN A 11 -38.64 38.98 13.38
N GLU A 12 -37.75 38.17 12.77
CA GLU A 12 -37.65 37.82 11.35
C GLU A 12 -37.08 38.89 10.38
N ASN A 13 -35.81 38.73 9.94
CA ASN A 13 -35.37 38.07 8.67
C ASN A 13 -35.53 39.06 7.46
N GLU A 14 -34.68 39.19 6.43
CA GLU A 14 -33.54 38.50 5.83
C GLU A 14 -32.73 39.57 5.09
N ASN A 15 -31.40 39.49 5.07
CA ASN A 15 -30.61 40.08 3.98
C ASN A 15 -29.68 38.99 3.46
N PRO A 16 -29.77 38.59 2.18
CA PRO A 16 -28.88 37.58 1.62
C PRO A 16 -27.52 38.21 1.34
N GLU A 17 -26.59 38.08 2.29
CA GLU A 17 -25.18 38.33 2.00
C GLU A 17 -24.67 37.24 1.05
N ASN A 18 -24.34 37.71 -0.17
CA ASN A 18 -23.37 37.11 -1.07
C ASN A 18 -22.22 36.47 -0.29
N ASN A 19 -22.20 35.15 -0.21
CA ASN A 19 -20.95 34.43 -0.08
C ASN A 19 -20.91 33.34 -1.13
N GLN A 20 -20.25 33.68 -2.23
CA GLN A 20 -19.89 32.76 -3.28
C GLN A 20 -18.77 31.88 -2.73
N ASP A 21 -19.12 30.84 -1.97
CA ASP A 21 -18.22 29.77 -1.57
C ASP A 21 -17.87 28.94 -2.82
N ASN A 22 -17.00 29.50 -3.66
CA ASN A 22 -16.19 28.72 -4.57
C ASN A 22 -15.13 27.99 -3.74
N THR A 23 -15.57 26.93 -3.06
CA THR A 23 -14.68 25.84 -2.69
C THR A 23 -14.81 24.76 -3.76
N ASN A 24 -14.28 25.04 -4.95
CA ASN A 24 -13.82 23.99 -5.85
C ASN A 24 -12.58 23.31 -5.21
N ASN A 25 -12.77 22.69 -4.05
CA ASN A 25 -11.83 21.71 -3.57
C ASN A 25 -12.17 20.39 -4.28
N THR A 26 -11.67 20.27 -5.51
CA THR A 26 -11.45 18.94 -6.09
C THR A 26 -10.30 18.32 -5.30
N ASN A 27 -10.60 17.85 -4.09
CA ASN A 27 -9.81 16.87 -3.39
C ASN A 27 -9.86 15.63 -4.27
N ASN A 28 -8.97 15.56 -5.25
CA ASN A 28 -8.59 14.31 -5.85
C ASN A 28 -7.76 13.58 -4.79
N SER A 29 -8.42 13.19 -3.69
CA SER A 29 -7.94 12.10 -2.84
C SER A 29 -8.07 10.88 -3.72
N SER A 30 -6.97 10.53 -4.36
CA SER A 30 -6.74 9.22 -4.94
C SER A 30 -7.13 8.21 -3.86
N ASN A 31 -8.33 7.63 -3.95
CA ASN A 31 -8.71 6.46 -3.17
C ASN A 31 -7.86 5.30 -3.70
N GLU A 32 -6.57 5.27 -3.35
CA GLU A 32 -5.74 4.10 -3.54
C GLU A 32 -6.29 3.02 -2.60
N GLN A 33 -7.17 2.19 -3.16
CA GLN A 33 -7.71 1.05 -2.46
C GLN A 33 -6.58 0.06 -2.23
N ILE A 34 -6.20 -0.11 -0.95
CA ILE A 34 -5.24 -1.15 -0.54
C ILE A 34 -5.81 -2.50 -0.95
N THR A 35 -5.08 -3.24 -1.79
CA THR A 35 -5.49 -4.56 -2.26
C THR A 35 -4.99 -5.65 -1.31
N ASP A 36 -5.63 -6.83 -1.34
CA ASP A 36 -5.14 -8.01 -0.61
C ASP A 36 -3.70 -8.38 -1.00
N LYS A 37 -3.31 -8.08 -2.24
CA LYS A 37 -1.94 -8.26 -2.71
C LYS A 37 -0.98 -7.33 -1.96
N ASP A 38 -1.33 -6.05 -1.83
CA ASP A 38 -0.49 -5.07 -1.13
C ASP A 38 -0.30 -5.48 0.34
N ILE A 39 -1.38 -5.92 0.98
CA ILE A 39 -1.34 -6.45 2.35
C ILE A 39 -0.43 -7.68 2.43
N ALA A 40 -0.59 -8.65 1.52
CA ALA A 40 0.22 -9.87 1.54
C ALA A 40 1.72 -9.56 1.32
N MET A 41 2.04 -8.61 0.44
CA MET A 41 3.42 -8.21 0.16
C MET A 41 4.06 -7.44 1.33
N ASP A 42 3.30 -6.58 2.00
CA ASP A 42 3.75 -5.90 3.22
C ASP A 42 3.96 -6.89 4.37
N MET A 43 3.03 -7.83 4.57
CA MET A 43 3.17 -8.89 5.56
C MET A 43 4.39 -9.80 5.28
N LEU A 44 4.67 -10.11 4.01
CA LEU A 44 5.87 -10.88 3.64
C LEU A 44 7.16 -10.13 3.99
N THR A 45 7.17 -8.81 3.81
CA THR A 45 8.30 -7.94 4.16
C THR A 45 8.48 -7.86 5.67
N SER A 46 7.40 -7.58 6.40
CA SER A 46 7.39 -7.52 7.86
C SER A 46 7.84 -8.84 8.49
N SER A 47 7.37 -9.97 7.98
CA SER A 47 7.74 -11.30 8.46
C SER A 47 9.25 -11.59 8.34
N LYS A 48 9.93 -11.11 7.28
CA LYS A 48 11.39 -11.22 7.16
C LYS A 48 12.10 -10.38 8.22
N GLY A 49 11.58 -9.19 8.48
CA GLY A 49 12.04 -8.30 9.54
C GLY A 49 11.95 -8.96 10.91
N ASP A 50 10.81 -9.57 11.23
CA ASP A 50 10.57 -10.26 12.50
C ASP A 50 11.53 -11.44 12.71
N ILE A 51 11.73 -12.26 11.68
CA ILE A 51 12.69 -13.37 11.70
C ILE A 51 14.11 -12.86 11.99
N GLY A 52 14.52 -11.78 11.34
CA GLY A 52 15.82 -11.15 11.57
C GLY A 52 15.97 -10.60 12.99
N GLN A 53 14.94 -9.93 13.50
CA GLN A 53 14.93 -9.39 14.87
C GLN A 53 14.96 -10.49 15.93
N LEU A 54 14.17 -11.55 15.75
CA LEU A 54 14.18 -12.72 16.65
C LEU A 54 15.56 -13.37 16.69
N THR A 55 16.22 -13.51 15.54
CA THR A 55 17.58 -14.05 15.45
C THR A 55 18.56 -13.21 16.25
N LYS A 56 18.53 -11.88 16.10
CA LYS A 56 19.35 -10.96 16.90
C LYS A 56 19.09 -11.09 18.39
N ALA A 57 17.80 -11.07 18.79
CA ALA A 57 17.40 -11.20 20.18
C ALA A 57 17.87 -12.54 20.81
N ILE A 58 17.82 -13.64 20.06
CA ILE A 58 18.35 -14.94 20.50
C ILE A 58 19.85 -14.87 20.77
N THR A 59 20.61 -14.21 19.89
CA THR A 59 22.07 -14.07 20.04
C THR A 59 22.48 -13.14 21.18
N GLU A 60 21.65 -12.15 21.51
CA GLU A 60 21.89 -11.18 22.58
C GLU A 60 21.36 -11.64 23.94
N SER A 61 20.50 -12.67 23.97
CA SER A 61 19.90 -13.17 25.22
C SER A 61 20.90 -13.97 26.06
N THR A 62 21.11 -13.59 27.31
CA THR A 62 21.94 -14.35 28.25
C THR A 62 21.15 -15.45 28.97
N ASN A 63 19.83 -15.27 29.12
CA ASN A 63 18.95 -16.19 29.84
C ASN A 63 18.58 -17.42 28.96
N PRO A 64 18.91 -18.66 29.38
CA PRO A 64 18.60 -19.87 28.60
C PRO A 64 17.11 -20.11 28.33
N GLN A 65 16.24 -19.80 29.28
CA GLN A 65 14.79 -19.98 29.12
C GLN A 65 14.22 -18.97 28.13
N LEU A 66 14.70 -17.73 28.19
CA LEU A 66 14.32 -16.70 27.22
C LEU A 66 14.79 -17.08 25.80
N ARG A 67 16.02 -17.59 25.66
CA ARG A 67 16.56 -18.09 24.39
C ARG A 67 15.68 -19.19 23.79
N LEU A 68 15.21 -20.13 24.61
CA LEU A 68 14.32 -21.20 24.17
C LEU A 68 12.98 -20.65 23.68
N THR A 69 12.38 -19.73 24.44
CA THR A 69 11.12 -19.07 24.04
C THR A 69 11.25 -18.32 22.72
N LEU A 70 12.30 -17.51 22.56
CA LEU A 70 12.56 -16.77 21.32
C LEU A 70 12.83 -17.71 20.15
N THR A 71 13.51 -18.85 20.38
CA THR A 71 13.74 -19.88 19.35
C THR A 71 12.41 -20.51 18.89
N ASN A 72 11.49 -20.77 19.82
CA ASN A 72 10.15 -21.27 19.47
C ASN A 72 9.34 -20.24 18.69
N GLN A 73 9.46 -18.96 19.03
CA GLN A 73 8.85 -17.87 18.27
C GLN A 73 9.46 -17.75 16.87
N LEU A 74 10.79 -17.86 16.74
CA LEU A 74 11.49 -17.87 15.45
C LEU A 74 10.99 -19.00 14.55
N ASN A 75 10.92 -20.22 15.06
CA ASN A 75 10.40 -21.37 14.32
C ASN A 75 8.95 -21.14 13.87
N SER A 76 8.12 -20.54 14.73
CA SER A 76 6.73 -20.21 14.39
C SER A 76 6.66 -19.12 13.31
N ALA A 77 7.50 -18.08 13.40
CA ALA A 77 7.58 -17.00 12.42
C ALA A 77 8.02 -17.52 11.05
N ILE A 78 9.02 -18.41 11.00
CA ILE A 78 9.47 -19.08 9.77
C ILE A 78 8.33 -19.90 9.14
N ASN A 79 7.63 -20.71 9.93
CA ASN A 79 6.50 -21.49 9.42
C ASN A 79 5.36 -20.60 8.88
N SER A 80 5.05 -19.50 9.57
CA SER A 80 4.08 -18.52 9.09
C SER A 80 4.53 -17.83 7.81
N HIS A 81 5.81 -17.48 7.71
CA HIS A 81 6.40 -16.90 6.50
C HIS A 81 6.21 -17.80 5.27
N PHE A 82 6.49 -19.09 5.41
CA PHE A 82 6.31 -20.04 4.31
C PHE A 82 4.84 -20.21 3.93
N ARG A 83 3.92 -20.31 4.90
CA ARG A 83 2.48 -20.37 4.61
C ARG A 83 1.99 -19.13 3.86
N LEU A 84 2.46 -17.95 4.26
CA LEU A 84 2.12 -16.69 3.60
C LEU A 84 2.70 -16.64 2.18
N SER A 85 3.95 -17.09 2.02
CA SER A 85 4.63 -17.16 0.72
C SER A 85 3.92 -18.12 -0.22
N ASP A 86 3.57 -19.32 0.23
CA ASP A 86 2.80 -20.31 -0.53
C ASP A 86 1.44 -19.75 -0.97
N MET A 87 0.76 -19.02 -0.10
CA MET A 87 -0.50 -18.35 -0.44
C MET A 87 -0.28 -17.31 -1.54
N ALA A 88 0.74 -16.46 -1.40
CA ALA A 88 1.05 -15.41 -2.36
C ALA A 88 1.47 -16.00 -3.72
N ILE A 89 2.23 -17.10 -3.74
CA ILE A 89 2.59 -17.83 -4.97
C ILE A 89 1.35 -18.42 -5.63
N LYS A 90 0.48 -19.12 -4.88
CA LYS A 90 -0.76 -19.71 -5.41
C LYS A 90 -1.70 -18.68 -6.03
N LYS A 91 -1.68 -17.45 -5.52
CA LYS A 91 -2.47 -16.33 -6.04
C LYS A 91 -1.78 -15.54 -7.16
N GLY A 92 -0.54 -15.91 -7.53
CA GLY A 92 0.25 -15.21 -8.55
C GLY A 92 0.74 -13.82 -8.09
N TRP A 93 0.78 -13.58 -6.79
CA TRP A 93 1.20 -12.31 -6.20
C TRP A 93 2.71 -12.25 -5.92
N TYR A 94 3.33 -13.41 -5.71
CA TYR A 94 4.75 -13.55 -5.42
C TYR A 94 5.39 -14.55 -6.36
N GLU A 95 6.40 -14.12 -7.10
CA GLU A 95 7.22 -15.00 -7.94
C GLU A 95 8.41 -15.48 -7.11
N ALA A 96 8.36 -16.74 -6.67
CA ALA A 96 9.51 -17.40 -6.10
C ALA A 96 10.48 -17.76 -7.25
N HIS A 97 11.34 -16.81 -7.63
CA HIS A 97 12.36 -17.05 -8.65
C HIS A 97 13.26 -18.20 -8.19
N THR A 98 13.05 -19.36 -8.77
CA THR A 98 13.66 -20.61 -8.34
C THR A 98 14.92 -20.89 -9.11
N CYS A 99 15.08 -20.31 -10.31
CA CYS A 99 16.31 -20.41 -11.09
C CYS A 99 16.76 -19.06 -11.67
N PRO A 100 18.03 -18.65 -11.49
CA PRO A 100 18.60 -17.47 -12.15
C PRO A 100 18.43 -17.47 -13.67
N THR A 101 18.43 -18.65 -14.31
CA THR A 101 18.22 -18.75 -15.77
C THR A 101 16.80 -18.37 -16.19
N GLU A 102 15.79 -18.65 -15.36
CA GLU A 102 14.40 -18.29 -15.64
C GLU A 102 14.21 -16.77 -15.59
N LEU A 103 14.87 -16.10 -14.63
CA LEU A 103 14.86 -14.65 -14.52
C LEU A 103 15.47 -14.01 -15.77
N ILE A 104 16.66 -14.46 -16.19
CA ILE A 104 17.34 -13.95 -17.40
C ILE A 104 16.45 -14.12 -18.64
N ASN A 105 15.80 -15.28 -18.78
CA ASN A 105 14.93 -15.54 -19.93
C ASN A 105 13.68 -14.65 -19.93
N LYS A 106 13.09 -14.39 -18.76
CA LYS A 106 11.95 -13.48 -18.62
C LYS A 106 12.34 -12.05 -18.98
N ASP A 107 13.44 -11.54 -18.43
CA ASP A 107 13.96 -10.20 -18.71
C ASP A 107 14.28 -10.02 -20.21
N LEU A 108 14.88 -11.04 -20.84
CA LEU A 108 15.16 -11.03 -22.27
C LEU A 108 13.88 -10.99 -23.11
N GLY A 109 12.85 -11.75 -22.72
CA GLY A 109 11.55 -11.74 -23.40
C GLY A 109 10.84 -10.39 -23.30
N GLU A 110 10.82 -9.79 -22.12
CA GLU A 110 10.25 -8.45 -21.90
C GLU A 110 10.99 -7.39 -22.72
N PHE A 111 12.32 -7.45 -22.77
CA PHE A 111 13.13 -6.55 -23.59
C PHE A 111 12.80 -6.66 -25.09
N GLN A 112 12.66 -7.89 -25.60
CA GLN A 112 12.27 -8.11 -26.99
C GLN A 112 10.87 -7.55 -27.28
N GLY A 113 9.91 -7.79 -26.39
CA GLY A 113 8.55 -7.25 -26.51
C GLY A 113 8.53 -5.72 -26.60
N MET A 114 9.29 -5.06 -25.72
CA MET A 114 9.43 -3.59 -25.74
C MET A 114 10.04 -3.09 -27.05
N LYS A 115 11.05 -3.78 -27.58
CA LYS A 115 11.69 -3.40 -28.86
C LYS A 115 10.71 -3.48 -30.03
N LEU A 116 9.90 -4.54 -30.12
CA LEU A 116 8.87 -4.65 -31.15
C LEU A 116 7.82 -3.55 -31.03
N GLN A 117 7.39 -3.23 -29.81
CA GLN A 117 6.45 -2.14 -29.55
C GLN A 117 7.05 -0.80 -30.02
N GLN A 118 8.30 -0.51 -29.67
CA GLN A 118 8.99 0.71 -30.12
C GLN A 118 9.06 0.82 -31.64
N GLN A 119 9.36 -0.29 -32.32
CA GLN A 119 9.46 -0.29 -33.78
C GLN A 119 8.10 -0.08 -34.46
N SER A 120 7.02 -0.66 -33.92
CA SER A 120 5.65 -0.37 -34.40
C SER A 120 5.24 1.09 -34.19
N MET A 121 5.66 1.70 -33.09
CA MET A 121 5.38 3.12 -32.81
C MET A 121 6.12 4.05 -33.77
N GLN A 122 7.38 3.74 -34.11
CA GLN A 122 8.15 4.48 -35.11
C GLN A 122 7.55 4.35 -36.52
N ASN A 123 7.12 3.15 -36.90
CA ASN A 123 6.52 2.92 -38.21
C ASN A 123 5.19 3.68 -38.38
N SER A 124 4.37 3.78 -37.33
CA SER A 124 3.12 4.57 -37.37
C SER A 124 3.35 6.08 -37.42
N GLN A 125 4.43 6.61 -36.84
CA GLN A 125 4.77 8.04 -36.93
C GLN A 125 5.28 8.43 -38.32
N ASN A 126 5.94 7.51 -39.03
CA ASN A 126 6.42 7.74 -40.40
C ASN A 126 5.33 7.60 -41.47
N MET A 127 4.11 7.20 -41.10
CA MET A 127 2.94 7.07 -41.99
C MET A 127 1.92 8.21 -41.83
N GLN A 128 2.22 9.23 -41.02
CA GLN A 128 1.49 10.50 -40.93
C GLN A 128 2.31 11.61 -41.57
#